data_AF-A0A506PNK6-F1
#
_entry.id   AF-A0A506PNK6-F1
#
_cell.length_a   1.000
_cell.length_b   1.000
_cell.length_c   1.000
_cell.angle_alpha   90.00
_cell.angle_beta   90.00
_cell.angle_gamma   90.00
#
_symmetry.space_group_name_H-M   'P 1'
#
loop_
_entity.id
_entity.type
_entity.pdbx_description
1 polymer ?
#
loop_
_entity_poly.entity_id
_entity_poly.type
_entity_poly.pdbx_seq_one_letter_code
_entity_poly.pdbx_strand_id
1 'polypeptide(L)'
;MRTIKSTLLFILAISMSSYLMSQELNFEINSPTIYDETIDLGIGSSFTKNGMILTWVQEVSGQTHTNQLEIISSAGNWDVDSSTGNLIYNLVQEGSGITLTIIGQTDGITAELTMPSSDPEAPTLVYTFTECIISYL
;
A
#
# COMPACT_ATOMS: atom_id res chain seq x y z
N MET A 1 -39.76 37.62 -39.61
CA MET A 1 -40.33 37.50 -38.24
C MET A 1 -40.72 36.04 -38.06
N ARG A 2 -40.31 35.24 -37.07
CA ARG A 2 -39.75 35.48 -35.73
C ARG A 2 -38.73 34.37 -35.44
N THR A 3 -37.67 34.77 -34.79
CA THR A 3 -36.61 33.99 -34.12
C THR A 3 -37.15 33.10 -32.99
N ILE A 4 -36.62 31.88 -32.87
CA ILE A 4 -36.24 31.30 -31.56
C ILE A 4 -34.85 30.66 -31.75
N LYS A 5 -33.86 31.25 -31.08
CA LYS A 5 -32.56 30.63 -30.78
C LYS A 5 -32.81 29.56 -29.73
N SER A 6 -32.30 28.34 -29.91
CA SER A 6 -32.06 27.47 -28.77
C SER A 6 -30.72 26.76 -28.95
N THR A 7 -29.76 27.26 -28.18
CA THR A 7 -28.47 26.68 -27.90
C THR A 7 -28.67 25.30 -27.27
N LEU A 8 -28.05 24.25 -27.81
CA LEU A 8 -27.74 23.07 -26.99
C LEU A 8 -26.23 22.85 -27.00
N LEU A 9 -25.69 23.02 -25.79
CA LEU A 9 -24.31 23.00 -25.36
C LEU A 9 -24.01 21.61 -24.80
N PHE A 10 -22.86 21.02 -25.19
CA PHE A 10 -22.08 19.95 -24.54
C PHE A 10 -22.83 18.66 -24.11
N ILE A 11 -22.28 17.46 -24.27
CA ILE A 11 -21.21 16.95 -23.40
C ILE A 11 -20.36 15.95 -24.20
N LEU A 12 -19.09 16.30 -24.36
CA LEU A 12 -18.02 15.38 -24.73
C LEU A 12 -17.76 14.45 -23.53
N ALA A 13 -18.61 13.45 -23.33
CA ALA A 13 -18.29 12.33 -22.46
C ALA A 13 -17.48 11.33 -23.29
N ILE A 14 -16.23 11.70 -23.59
CA ILE A 14 -15.22 10.65 -23.77
C ILE A 14 -15.09 10.09 -22.36
N SER A 15 -15.84 9.02 -22.12
CA SER A 15 -15.55 8.08 -21.05
C SER A 15 -14.10 7.65 -21.27
N MET A 16 -13.17 8.37 -20.65
CA MET A 16 -11.97 7.73 -20.15
C MET A 16 -12.51 6.72 -19.16
N SER A 17 -12.83 5.54 -19.68
CA SER A 17 -12.82 4.32 -18.92
C SER A 17 -11.53 4.40 -18.12
N SER A 18 -11.66 4.66 -16.83
CA SER A 18 -10.62 4.46 -15.86
C SER A 18 -10.20 3.00 -16.01
N TYR A 19 -9.23 2.76 -16.88
CA TYR A 19 -8.51 1.51 -16.97
C TYR A 19 -7.66 1.46 -15.70
N LEU A 20 -8.30 1.14 -14.59
CA LEU A 20 -7.61 0.48 -13.50
C LEU A 20 -7.95 -1.00 -13.68
N MET A 21 -7.36 -1.59 -14.72
CA MET A 21 -6.93 -2.97 -14.57
C MET A 21 -6.09 -2.96 -13.29
N SER A 22 -6.52 -3.72 -12.29
CA SER A 22 -5.63 -4.16 -11.22
C SER A 22 -4.48 -4.88 -11.94
N GLN A 23 -3.43 -4.13 -12.29
CA GLN A 23 -2.18 -4.75 -12.66
C GLN A 23 -1.76 -5.52 -11.40
N GLU A 24 -1.53 -6.81 -11.56
CA GLU A 24 -0.97 -7.63 -10.52
C GLU A 24 0.47 -7.15 -10.29
N LEU A 25 0.61 -6.11 -9.47
CA LEU A 25 1.87 -5.42 -9.25
C LEU A 25 2.77 -6.29 -8.38
N ASN A 26 3.92 -6.71 -8.89
CA ASN A 26 4.97 -7.32 -8.09
C ASN A 26 6.02 -6.26 -7.77
N PHE A 27 6.44 -6.21 -6.51
CA PHE A 27 7.35 -5.19 -6.04
C PHE A 27 8.13 -5.65 -4.83
N GLU A 28 9.20 -4.93 -4.54
CA GLU A 28 9.93 -4.94 -3.29
C GLU A 28 9.93 -3.52 -2.72
N ILE A 29 9.57 -3.37 -1.44
CA ILE A 29 9.71 -2.13 -0.68
C ILE A 29 10.74 -2.36 0.40
N ASN A 30 11.74 -1.50 0.48
CA ASN A 30 12.75 -1.50 1.53
C ASN A 30 12.59 -0.24 2.38
N SER A 31 12.62 -0.40 3.70
CA SER A 31 12.59 0.68 4.69
C SER A 31 13.78 0.54 5.64
N PRO A 32 14.64 1.56 5.78
CA PRO A 32 15.74 1.52 6.74
C PRO A 32 15.28 1.60 8.19
N THR A 33 14.07 2.14 8.43
CA THR A 33 13.56 2.47 9.77
C THR A 33 12.12 2.01 9.91
N ILE A 34 11.77 1.50 11.10
CA ILE A 34 10.40 1.17 11.52
C ILE A 34 10.11 1.93 12.81
N TYR A 35 8.93 2.54 12.88
CA TYR A 35 8.41 3.18 14.08
C TYR A 35 7.23 2.38 14.64
N ASP A 36 7.22 2.17 15.95
CA ASP A 36 6.00 1.85 16.71
C ASP A 36 5.50 3.14 17.35
N GLU A 37 4.38 3.65 16.84
CA GLU A 37 3.90 5.02 17.07
C GLU A 37 4.95 6.09 16.77
N THR A 38 5.75 6.48 17.76
CA THR A 38 6.80 7.51 17.67
C THR A 38 8.19 7.00 18.05
N ILE A 39 8.29 5.73 18.40
CA ILE A 39 9.53 5.09 18.85
C ILE A 39 10.21 4.45 17.65
N ASP A 40 11.38 4.97 17.29
CA ASP A 40 12.26 4.34 16.31
C ASP A 40 12.78 3.01 16.88
N LEU A 41 12.46 1.91 16.21
CA LEU A 41 12.88 0.58 16.62
C LEU A 41 14.31 0.24 16.18
N GLY A 42 14.94 1.05 15.32
CA GLY A 42 16.28 0.84 14.79
C GLY A 42 16.41 -0.42 13.94
N ILE A 43 15.31 -0.85 13.31
CA ILE A 43 15.20 -2.08 12.52
C ILE A 43 14.96 -1.71 11.06
N GLY A 44 15.73 -2.32 10.16
CA GLY A 44 15.46 -2.31 8.73
C GLY A 44 14.44 -3.39 8.35
N SER A 45 13.61 -3.10 7.36
CA SER A 45 12.57 -4.02 6.90
C SER A 45 12.38 -4.00 5.39
N SER A 46 11.91 -5.13 4.85
CA SER A 46 11.45 -5.19 3.48
C SER A 46 10.14 -5.95 3.32
N PHE A 47 9.35 -5.54 2.34
CA PHE A 47 8.16 -6.23 1.88
C PHE A 47 8.36 -6.62 0.42
N THR A 48 8.26 -7.91 0.10
CA THR A 48 8.25 -8.40 -1.28
C THR A 48 6.88 -8.96 -1.61
N LYS A 49 6.19 -8.37 -2.59
CA LYS A 49 4.96 -8.90 -3.14
C LYS A 49 5.26 -9.71 -4.40
N ASN A 50 4.82 -10.96 -4.40
CA ASN A 50 4.83 -11.82 -5.58
C ASN A 50 3.47 -12.52 -5.71
N GLY A 51 2.67 -12.06 -6.67
CA GLY A 51 1.29 -12.48 -6.85
C GLY A 51 0.44 -12.16 -5.61
N MET A 52 -0.17 -13.20 -5.04
CA MET A 52 -1.03 -13.14 -3.86
C MET A 52 -0.27 -13.29 -2.53
N ILE A 53 1.06 -13.39 -2.55
CA ILE A 53 1.87 -13.53 -1.33
C ILE A 53 2.69 -12.28 -1.11
N LEU A 54 2.65 -11.78 0.12
CA LEU A 54 3.53 -10.74 0.62
C LEU A 54 4.50 -11.35 1.64
N THR A 55 5.80 -11.25 1.37
CA THR A 55 6.85 -11.68 2.30
C THR A 55 7.39 -10.45 3.02
N TRP A 56 7.27 -10.41 4.33
CA TRP A 56 7.84 -9.38 5.19
C TRP A 56 9.10 -9.89 5.87
N VAL A 57 10.22 -9.21 5.64
CA VAL A 57 11.52 -9.50 6.26
C VAL A 57 11.92 -8.35 7.17
N GLN A 58 12.46 -8.67 8.34
CA GLN A 58 13.01 -7.70 9.28
C GLN A 58 14.30 -8.25 9.90
N GLU A 59 15.24 -7.36 10.20
CA GLU A 59 16.49 -7.72 10.86
C GLU A 59 16.51 -7.19 12.30
N VAL A 60 16.37 -8.11 13.27
CA VAL A 60 16.30 -7.77 14.69
C VAL A 60 17.49 -8.40 15.40
N SER A 61 18.35 -7.57 15.98
CA SER A 61 19.54 -8.02 16.73
C SER A 61 20.44 -8.99 15.94
N GLY A 62 20.61 -8.74 14.63
CA GLY A 62 21.40 -9.58 13.72
C GLY A 62 20.74 -10.91 13.33
N GLN A 63 19.46 -11.10 13.65
CA GLN A 63 18.65 -12.22 13.19
C GLN A 63 17.64 -11.75 12.14
N THR A 64 17.54 -12.50 11.06
CA THR A 64 16.52 -12.27 10.03
C THR A 64 15.24 -13.01 10.41
N HIS A 65 14.15 -12.27 10.56
CA HIS A 65 12.80 -12.82 10.72
C HIS A 65 12.04 -12.66 9.41
N THR A 66 11.30 -13.69 9.02
CA THR A 66 10.53 -13.71 7.77
C THR A 66 9.10 -14.14 8.06
N ASN A 67 8.14 -13.31 7.68
CA ASN A 67 6.71 -13.58 7.77
C ASN A 67 6.13 -13.66 6.37
N GLN A 68 5.34 -14.69 6.10
CA GLN A 68 4.56 -14.81 4.86
C GLN A 68 3.11 -14.49 5.15
N LEU A 69 2.55 -13.55 4.38
CA LEU A 69 1.21 -13.01 4.54
C LEU A 69 0.45 -13.26 3.23
N GLU A 70 -0.75 -13.84 3.33
CA GLU A 70 -1.60 -14.07 2.16
C GLU A 70 -2.44 -12.82 1.89
N ILE A 71 -2.41 -12.33 0.66
CA ILE A 71 -3.23 -11.20 0.21
C ILE A 71 -4.65 -11.71 -0.10
N ILE A 72 -5.63 -11.22 0.63
CA ILE A 72 -7.05 -11.51 0.38
C ILE A 72 -7.62 -10.53 -0.65
N SER A 73 -7.21 -9.26 -0.56
CA SER A 73 -7.63 -8.23 -1.50
C SER A 73 -6.65 -7.08 -1.54
N SER A 74 -6.68 -6.35 -2.64
CA SER A 74 -5.91 -5.12 -2.83
C SER A 74 -6.80 -4.02 -3.41
N ALA A 75 -6.59 -2.79 -2.97
CA ALA A 75 -7.23 -1.60 -3.52
C ALA A 75 -6.21 -0.49 -3.64
N GLY A 76 -6.47 0.50 -4.50
CA GLY A 76 -5.54 1.61 -4.66
C GLY A 76 -5.63 2.30 -6.02
N ASN A 77 -4.89 3.38 -6.14
CA ASN A 77 -4.76 4.20 -7.35
C ASN A 77 -3.28 4.46 -7.67
N TRP A 78 -2.43 3.46 -7.44
CA TRP A 78 -0.98 3.57 -7.60
C TRP A 78 -0.59 3.83 -9.05
N ASP A 79 0.24 4.84 -9.24
CA ASP A 79 0.93 5.13 -10.48
C ASP A 79 2.34 4.56 -10.39
N VAL A 80 2.62 3.55 -11.22
CA VAL A 80 3.91 2.83 -11.24
C VAL A 80 5.03 3.71 -11.78
N ASP A 81 4.74 4.60 -12.73
CA ASP A 81 5.75 5.42 -13.40
C ASP A 81 6.31 6.49 -12.47
N SER A 82 5.45 7.08 -11.64
CA SER A 82 5.84 8.08 -10.65
C SER A 82 6.03 7.52 -9.25
N SER A 83 5.63 6.26 -8.99
CA SER A 83 5.59 5.65 -7.64
C SER A 83 4.80 6.49 -6.64
N THR A 84 3.65 7.01 -7.08
CA THR A 84 2.75 7.84 -6.28
C THR A 84 1.35 7.26 -6.18
N GLY A 85 0.57 7.69 -5.20
CA GLY A 85 -0.78 7.21 -4.95
C GLY A 85 -0.84 6.34 -3.71
N ASN A 86 -1.87 5.51 -3.61
CA ASN A 86 -2.07 4.63 -2.47
C ASN A 86 -2.25 3.17 -2.93
N LEU A 87 -1.68 2.23 -2.18
CA LEU A 87 -1.97 0.80 -2.23
C LEU A 87 -2.39 0.33 -0.84
N ILE A 88 -3.52 -0.37 -0.76
CA ILE A 88 -4.01 -1.00 0.46
C ILE A 88 -4.11 -2.49 0.19
N TYR A 89 -3.41 -3.30 0.98
CA TYR A 89 -3.46 -4.75 0.96
C TYR A 89 -4.13 -5.25 2.24
N ASN A 90 -5.21 -5.99 2.10
CA ASN A 90 -5.79 -6.76 3.19
C ASN A 90 -5.17 -8.16 3.16
N LEU A 91 -4.53 -8.51 4.26
CA LEU A 91 -3.67 -9.66 4.42
C LEU A 91 -4.26 -10.59 5.51
N VAL A 92 -3.87 -11.86 5.49
CA VAL A 92 -4.14 -12.79 6.59
C VAL A 92 -2.88 -13.54 6.99
N GLN A 93 -2.72 -13.71 8.30
CA GLN A 93 -1.70 -14.55 8.92
C GLN A 93 -2.36 -15.37 10.01
N GLU A 94 -2.33 -16.71 9.89
CA GLU A 94 -2.88 -17.63 10.90
C GLU A 94 -4.34 -17.33 11.31
N GLY A 95 -5.14 -16.77 10.39
CA GLY A 95 -6.53 -16.37 10.63
C GLY A 95 -6.72 -14.95 11.17
N SER A 96 -5.65 -14.23 11.50
CA SER A 96 -5.68 -12.81 11.89
C SER A 96 -5.59 -11.91 10.66
N GLY A 97 -6.52 -10.96 10.55
CA GLY A 97 -6.54 -9.97 9.48
C GLY A 97 -5.52 -8.86 9.72
N ILE A 98 -4.70 -8.56 8.72
CA ILE A 98 -3.63 -7.54 8.76
C ILE A 98 -3.88 -6.56 7.61
N THR A 99 -3.53 -5.29 7.78
CA THR A 99 -3.60 -4.30 6.70
C THR A 99 -2.22 -3.72 6.44
N LEU A 100 -1.78 -3.71 5.19
CA LEU A 100 -0.62 -2.94 4.75
C LEU A 100 -1.09 -1.81 3.84
N THR A 101 -0.83 -0.57 4.23
CA THR A 101 -1.06 0.61 3.43
C THR A 101 0.27 1.17 2.95
N ILE A 102 0.42 1.49 1.66
CA ILE A 102 1.61 2.10 1.08
C ILE A 102 1.18 3.39 0.40
N ILE A 103 1.81 4.50 0.78
CA ILE A 103 1.49 5.83 0.28
C ILE A 103 2.74 6.39 -0.39
N GLY A 104 2.62 6.73 -1.67
CA GLY A 104 3.66 7.38 -2.45
C GLY A 104 3.29 8.84 -2.71
N GLN A 105 4.17 9.75 -2.34
CA GLN A 105 4.04 11.18 -2.50
C GLN A 105 5.32 11.76 -3.14
N THR A 106 5.29 13.05 -3.46
CA THR A 106 6.45 13.74 -4.07
C THR A 106 7.67 13.81 -3.15
N ASP A 107 7.46 13.72 -1.84
CA ASP A 107 8.49 13.75 -0.80
C ASP A 107 8.98 12.35 -0.38
N GLY A 108 8.36 11.28 -0.88
CA GLY A 108 8.81 9.91 -0.66
C GLY A 108 7.68 8.90 -0.55
N ILE A 109 8.04 7.69 -0.13
CA ILE A 109 7.10 6.60 0.11
C ILE A 109 7.09 6.28 1.60
N THR A 110 5.90 6.07 2.15
CA THR A 110 5.70 5.52 3.49
C THR A 110 4.84 4.27 3.39
N ALA A 111 4.99 3.37 4.36
CA ALA A 111 4.08 2.26 4.53
C ALA A 111 3.63 2.15 5.98
N GLU A 112 2.44 1.62 6.21
CA GLU A 112 1.86 1.38 7.53
C GLU A 112 1.33 -0.05 7.57
N LEU A 113 1.81 -0.83 8.54
CA LEU A 113 1.35 -2.19 8.81
C LEU A 113 0.51 -2.18 10.09
N THR A 114 -0.77 -2.49 9.95
CA THR A 114 -1.74 -2.58 11.06
C THR A 114 -2.01 -4.04 11.38
N MET A 115 -1.73 -4.46 12.60
CA MET A 115 -1.90 -5.84 13.06
C MET A 115 -2.75 -5.89 14.33
N PRO A 116 -3.75 -6.79 14.41
CA PRO A 116 -4.48 -7.02 15.65
C PRO A 116 -3.51 -7.56 16.70
N SER A 117 -3.68 -7.10 17.95
CA SER A 117 -2.96 -7.71 19.05
C SER A 117 -3.44 -9.14 19.28
N SER A 118 -2.54 -10.00 19.75
CA SER A 118 -2.90 -11.34 20.22
C SER A 118 -3.80 -11.31 21.46
N ASP A 119 -3.79 -10.20 22.20
CA ASP A 119 -4.71 -9.93 23.30
C ASP A 119 -5.90 -9.11 22.78
N PRO A 120 -7.15 -9.63 22.82
CA PRO A 120 -8.31 -8.93 22.31
C PRO A 120 -8.65 -7.64 23.09
N GLU A 121 -8.11 -7.45 24.29
CA GLU A 121 -8.29 -6.23 25.08
C GLU A 121 -7.18 -5.19 24.82
N ALA A 122 -6.11 -5.58 24.13
CA ALA A 122 -5.00 -4.69 23.78
C ALA A 122 -5.29 -3.88 22.50
N PRO A 123 -4.69 -2.68 22.35
CA PRO A 123 -4.82 -1.90 21.14
C PRO A 123 -4.22 -2.63 19.93
N THR A 124 -4.70 -2.26 18.74
CA THR A 124 -4.11 -2.67 17.48
C THR A 124 -2.69 -2.12 17.35
N LEU A 125 -1.75 -2.94 16.91
CA LEU A 125 -0.37 -2.54 16.67
C LEU A 125 -0.27 -1.85 15.31
N VAL A 126 0.44 -0.72 15.27
CA VAL A 126 0.63 0.06 14.04
C VAL A 126 2.11 0.35 13.87
N TYR A 127 2.70 -0.25 12.84
CA TYR A 127 4.09 -0.03 12.48
C TYR A 127 4.18 0.89 11.27
N THR A 128 4.95 1.98 11.39
CA THR A 128 5.18 2.93 10.29
C THR A 128 6.59 2.75 9.73
N PHE A 129 6.66 2.60 8.41
CA PHE A 129 7.88 2.44 7.63
C PHE A 129 8.08 3.73 6.82
N THR A 130 9.23 4.36 6.98
CA THR A 130 9.54 5.67 6.38
C THR A 130 10.77 5.58 5.49
N GLU A 131 10.93 6.55 4.58
CA GLU A 131 12.04 6.55 3.62
C GLU A 131 12.05 5.29 2.75
N CYS A 132 10.85 4.78 2.46
CA CYS A 132 10.69 3.55 1.70
C CYS A 132 11.20 3.74 0.27
N ILE A 133 11.87 2.73 -0.25
CA ILE A 133 12.27 2.62 -1.64
C ILE A 133 11.52 1.45 -2.26
N ILE A 134 10.73 1.71 -3.30
CA ILE A 134 10.03 0.67 -4.06
C ILE A 134 10.80 0.31 -5.33
N SER A 135 10.85 -0.97 -5.66
CA SER A 135 11.36 -1.52 -6.92
C SER A 135 10.36 -2.51 -7.49
N TYR A 136 10.13 -2.48 -8.80
CA TYR A 136 9.16 -3.36 -9.47
C TYR A 136 9.85 -4.60 -10.06
N LEU A 137 9.15 -5.74 -10.06
CA LEU A 137 9.68 -7.06 -10.44
C LEU A 137 9.07 -7.59 -11.73
#